data_AF-A0A972CFH6-F1
#
_entry.id   AF-A0A972CFH6-F1
#
_cell.length_a   1.000
_cell.length_b   1.000
_cell.length_c   1.000
_cell.angle_alpha   90.00
_cell.angle_beta   90.00
_cell.angle_gamma   90.00
#
_symmetry.space_group_name_H-M   'P 1'
#
loop_
_entity.id
_entity.type
_entity.pdbx_description
1 polymer ?
#
loop_
_entity_poly.entity_id
_entity_poly.type
_entity_poly.pdbx_seq_one_letter_code
_entity_poly.pdbx_strand_id
1 'polypeptide(L)'
;MVLGIPFDSATGLNKLNKDGTLDPQDLVPIIVKPEELDKYSGISIGKNGEITAIKEGDPTIVRAANTPWLRSATLTKDSVYSGEIIMSITRGEGVAFLPAEEVAGVTVDGNADLNGELRIREVEADKYALILPNGDEIEAVAIGDQVEFVVPSTDLDEAKVTIDLSQANFDFEGVSDISLGTVVADKIDISITTYNKAGEAVNLTGSWTKDSTSVKIGDMTLEFDPARFGTLATDDVQNRIIGAAGPGPGKAEKIANLSIAKFINPDGLSQEGDGYWVETVNSGGAVITAPGREGTGALLSGSLEMSNVDLAREFTEMIIAQRGFQANTRMITVSDEVLSELVNMKR
;
A
#
# COMPACT_ATOMS: atom_id res chain seq x y z
N MET A 1 -22.45 20.06 3.87
CA MET A 1 -21.22 19.51 4.50
C MET A 1 -21.66 18.70 5.69
N VAL A 2 -21.19 17.45 5.83
CA VAL A 2 -21.55 16.61 6.99
C VAL A 2 -20.60 16.94 8.14
N LEU A 3 -21.19 17.29 9.28
CA LEU A 3 -20.46 17.57 10.51
C LEU A 3 -20.43 16.33 11.40
N GLY A 4 -19.35 16.20 12.18
CA GLY A 4 -19.11 15.08 13.07
C GLY A 4 -18.56 15.53 14.41
N ILE A 5 -18.54 14.59 15.34
CA ILE A 5 -18.02 14.79 16.69
C ILE A 5 -16.48 14.70 16.62
N PRO A 6 -15.74 15.69 17.15
CA PRO A 6 -14.29 15.65 17.14
C PRO A 6 -13.73 14.50 18.00
N PHE A 7 -12.57 13.99 17.61
CA PHE A 7 -11.84 12.99 18.37
C PHE A 7 -10.79 13.60 19.29
N ASP A 8 -10.50 12.88 20.37
CA ASP A 8 -9.27 13.06 21.13
C ASP A 8 -8.15 12.25 20.47
N SER A 9 -7.12 12.97 20.02
CA SER A 9 -5.92 12.40 19.40
C SER A 9 -5.13 11.48 20.32
N ALA A 10 -5.31 11.56 21.64
CA ALA A 10 -4.62 10.71 22.61
C ALA A 10 -5.41 9.43 22.95
N THR A 11 -6.75 9.48 22.93
CA THR A 11 -7.60 8.35 23.38
C THR A 11 -8.42 7.71 22.27
N GLY A 12 -8.56 8.36 21.11
CA GLY A 12 -9.41 7.89 20.00
C GLY A 12 -10.92 7.94 20.31
N LEU A 13 -11.30 8.52 21.46
CA LEU A 13 -12.69 8.64 21.89
C LEU A 13 -13.30 9.96 21.38
N ASN A 14 -14.62 9.97 21.29
CA ASN A 14 -15.39 11.16 21.01
C ASN A 14 -15.17 12.20 22.12
N LYS A 15 -14.87 13.45 21.75
CA LYS A 15 -14.93 14.59 22.66
C LYS A 15 -16.38 15.01 22.82
N LEU A 16 -16.96 14.62 23.94
CA LEU A 16 -18.29 15.06 24.37
C LEU A 16 -18.16 15.74 25.73
N ASN A 17 -19.11 16.62 26.02
CA ASN A 17 -19.30 17.21 27.33
C ASN A 17 -19.65 16.11 28.36
N LYS A 18 -19.55 16.42 29.66
CA LYS A 18 -19.75 15.44 30.75
C LYS A 18 -21.16 14.83 30.78
N ASP A 19 -22.12 15.52 30.20
CA ASP A 19 -23.52 15.14 30.00
C ASP A 19 -23.75 14.33 28.72
N GLY A 20 -22.71 14.06 27.92
CA GLY A 20 -22.81 13.30 26.67
C GLY A 20 -23.29 14.12 25.47
N THR A 21 -23.34 15.44 25.59
CA THR A 21 -23.71 16.36 24.49
C THR A 21 -22.48 17.08 23.91
N LEU A 22 -22.69 17.89 22.87
CA LEU A 22 -21.68 18.76 22.27
C LEU A 22 -22.33 20.09 21.86
N ASP A 23 -21.61 21.19 21.97
CA ASP A 23 -22.08 22.48 21.47
C ASP A 23 -21.99 22.55 19.93
N PRO A 24 -22.95 23.17 19.22
CA PRO A 24 -22.95 23.22 17.75
C PRO A 24 -21.71 23.84 17.12
N GLN A 25 -21.02 24.72 17.82
CA GLN A 25 -19.81 25.40 17.35
C GLN A 25 -18.57 24.50 17.37
N ASP A 26 -18.61 23.43 18.18
CA ASP A 26 -17.48 22.50 18.34
C ASP A 26 -17.54 21.32 17.36
N LEU A 27 -18.56 21.28 16.51
CA LEU A 27 -18.67 20.32 15.43
C LEU A 27 -17.58 20.53 14.38
N VAL A 28 -16.96 19.43 13.95
CA VAL A 28 -15.91 19.45 12.93
C VAL A 28 -16.41 18.83 11.63
N PRO A 29 -16.01 19.35 10.47
CA PRO A 29 -16.37 18.73 9.21
C PRO A 29 -15.69 17.37 9.05
N ILE A 30 -16.46 16.38 8.61
CA ILE A 30 -15.91 15.06 8.26
C ILE A 30 -15.27 15.21 6.88
N ILE A 31 -13.95 15.36 6.84
CA ILE A 31 -13.18 15.51 5.61
C ILE A 31 -12.09 14.44 5.61
N VAL A 32 -12.10 13.60 4.57
CA VAL A 32 -10.95 12.78 4.20
C VAL A 32 -10.18 13.57 3.15
N LYS A 33 -8.88 13.80 3.38
CA LYS A 33 -8.05 14.49 2.39
C LYS A 33 -8.01 13.68 1.09
N PRO A 34 -8.05 14.32 -0.10
CA PRO A 34 -8.04 13.59 -1.36
C PRO A 34 -6.87 12.59 -1.50
N GLU A 35 -5.69 12.95 -0.99
CA GLU A 35 -4.48 12.10 -0.96
C GLU A 35 -4.60 10.83 -0.09
N GLU A 36 -5.57 10.79 0.84
CA GLU A 36 -5.79 9.63 1.71
C GLU A 36 -7.01 8.79 1.29
N LEU A 37 -7.84 9.26 0.34
CA LEU A 37 -9.04 8.53 -0.10
C LEU A 37 -8.70 7.12 -0.59
N ASP A 38 -7.65 6.99 -1.40
CA ASP A 38 -7.21 5.71 -1.97
C ASP A 38 -6.65 4.75 -0.91
N LYS A 39 -6.34 5.24 0.29
CA LYS A 39 -5.87 4.40 1.41
C LYS A 39 -7.02 3.82 2.22
N TYR A 40 -8.26 4.29 2.06
CA TYR A 40 -9.38 3.83 2.87
C TYR A 40 -10.35 2.98 2.04
N SER A 41 -10.60 1.75 2.48
CA SER A 41 -11.57 0.84 1.89
C SER A 41 -12.56 0.32 2.92
N GLY A 42 -13.66 -0.31 2.48
CA GLY A 42 -14.62 -0.95 3.39
C GLY A 42 -15.27 -0.01 4.39
N ILE A 43 -15.59 1.22 3.97
CA ILE A 43 -16.22 2.22 4.83
C ILE A 43 -17.56 1.69 5.35
N SER A 44 -17.75 1.71 6.66
CA SER A 44 -19.00 1.32 7.30
C SER A 44 -19.38 2.30 8.40
N ILE A 45 -20.69 2.50 8.58
CA ILE A 45 -21.26 3.34 9.63
C ILE A 45 -21.89 2.44 10.69
N GLY A 46 -21.39 2.53 11.92
CA GLY A 46 -21.91 1.83 13.08
C GLY A 46 -23.20 2.44 13.62
N LYS A 47 -23.90 1.67 14.45
CA LYS A 47 -25.19 2.07 15.07
C LYS A 47 -25.09 3.32 15.94
N ASN A 48 -23.90 3.58 16.47
CA ASN A 48 -23.57 4.73 17.31
C ASN A 48 -22.97 5.92 16.52
N GLY A 49 -23.08 5.92 15.19
CA GLY A 49 -22.54 6.99 14.34
C GLY A 49 -21.08 6.82 13.93
N GLU A 50 -20.39 5.81 14.46
CA GLU A 50 -18.97 5.60 14.19
C GLU A 50 -18.72 5.19 12.73
N ILE A 51 -17.95 5.99 12.02
CA ILE A 51 -17.49 5.70 10.67
C ILE A 51 -16.14 5.00 10.78
N THR A 52 -16.10 3.73 10.40
CA THR A 52 -14.87 2.94 10.33
C THR A 52 -14.49 2.69 8.89
N ALA A 53 -13.20 2.62 8.63
CA ALA A 53 -12.65 2.22 7.35
C ALA A 53 -11.41 1.33 7.58
N ILE A 54 -11.10 0.49 6.60
CA ILE A 54 -9.85 -0.25 6.57
C ILE A 54 -8.81 0.65 5.89
N LYS A 55 -7.86 1.17 6.67
CA LYS A 55 -6.72 1.91 6.12
C LYS A 55 -5.71 0.89 5.57
N GLU A 56 -5.31 1.05 4.31
CA GLU A 56 -4.18 0.33 3.71
C GLU A 56 -2.95 0.45 4.61
N GLY A 57 -2.24 -0.66 4.82
CA GLY A 57 -0.98 -0.64 5.55
C GLY A 57 0.13 0.06 4.74
N ASP A 58 1.26 0.35 5.39
CA ASP A 58 2.46 0.84 4.70
C ASP A 58 2.78 -0.08 3.49
N PRO A 59 3.22 0.45 2.35
CA PRO A 59 3.49 -0.34 1.16
C PRO A 59 4.55 -1.41 1.44
N THR A 60 4.31 -2.61 0.94
CA THR A 60 5.19 -3.77 1.15
C THR A 60 5.49 -4.47 -0.17
N ILE A 61 6.57 -5.24 -0.17
CA ILE A 61 6.93 -6.13 -1.28
C ILE A 61 6.77 -7.56 -0.82
N VAL A 62 5.96 -8.32 -1.54
CA VAL A 62 5.93 -9.77 -1.42
C VAL A 62 6.95 -10.33 -2.40
N ARG A 63 8.04 -10.91 -1.88
CA ARG A 63 9.11 -11.50 -2.70
C ARG A 63 8.63 -12.76 -3.43
N ALA A 64 9.13 -12.95 -4.64
CA ALA A 64 8.93 -14.18 -5.40
C ALA A 64 9.80 -15.32 -4.81
N ALA A 65 9.25 -16.54 -4.76
CA ALA A 65 9.92 -17.69 -4.13
C ALA A 65 11.28 -18.04 -4.75
N ASN A 66 11.46 -17.81 -6.05
CA ASN A 66 12.67 -18.19 -6.81
C ASN A 66 13.73 -17.07 -6.83
N THR A 67 13.92 -16.36 -5.70
CA THR A 67 14.93 -15.29 -5.55
C THR A 67 15.87 -15.55 -4.36
N PRO A 68 16.60 -16.69 -4.32
CA PRO A 68 17.44 -17.06 -3.16
C PRO A 68 18.63 -16.13 -2.90
N TRP A 69 18.94 -15.25 -3.85
CA TRP A 69 19.95 -14.20 -3.79
C TRP A 69 19.39 -12.87 -3.22
N LEU A 70 18.07 -12.71 -3.14
CA LEU A 70 17.42 -11.51 -2.60
C LEU A 70 17.02 -11.78 -1.15
N ARG A 71 17.67 -11.12 -0.19
CA ARG A 71 17.44 -11.30 1.25
C ARG A 71 16.22 -10.53 1.74
N SER A 72 16.05 -9.30 1.28
CA SER A 72 14.88 -8.47 1.61
C SER A 72 14.62 -7.44 0.49
N ALA A 73 13.38 -6.96 0.44
CA ALA A 73 12.97 -5.88 -0.46
C ALA A 73 11.95 -5.02 0.30
N THR A 74 12.20 -3.71 0.38
CA THR A 74 11.37 -2.78 1.14
C THR A 74 11.04 -1.53 0.31
N LEU A 75 9.93 -0.87 0.66
CA LEU A 75 9.48 0.38 0.04
C LEU A 75 9.43 1.49 1.08
N THR A 76 9.64 2.73 0.63
CA THR A 76 9.33 3.91 1.43
C THR A 76 7.83 4.02 1.67
N LYS A 77 7.42 4.64 2.77
CA LYS A 77 5.99 4.75 3.17
C LYS A 77 5.12 5.51 2.18
N ASP A 78 5.73 6.41 1.43
CA ASP A 78 5.06 7.24 0.43
C ASP A 78 5.15 6.65 -0.99
N SER A 79 5.70 5.44 -1.12
CA SER A 79 5.83 4.77 -2.41
C SER A 79 4.46 4.56 -3.05
N VAL A 80 4.40 4.89 -4.34
CA VAL A 80 3.22 4.68 -5.18
C VAL A 80 3.32 3.42 -6.04
N TYR A 81 4.37 2.62 -5.84
CA TYR A 81 4.60 1.41 -6.62
C TYR A 81 3.55 0.34 -6.29
N SER A 82 3.08 -0.34 -7.32
CA SER A 82 2.02 -1.32 -7.28
C SER A 82 2.25 -2.38 -8.36
N GLY A 83 1.80 -3.61 -8.11
CA GLY A 83 1.89 -4.70 -9.07
C GLY A 83 3.28 -5.34 -9.14
N GLU A 84 3.57 -6.01 -10.24
CA GLU A 84 4.80 -6.80 -10.39
C GLU A 84 6.05 -5.92 -10.42
N ILE A 85 7.12 -6.45 -9.82
CA ILE A 85 8.47 -5.90 -9.90
C ILE A 85 9.29 -6.84 -10.75
N ILE A 86 9.63 -6.38 -11.94
CA ILE A 86 10.35 -7.13 -12.96
C ILE A 86 11.78 -6.60 -13.01
N MET A 87 12.75 -7.48 -12.80
CA MET A 87 14.17 -7.14 -12.84
C MET A 87 14.81 -7.69 -14.11
N SER A 88 15.79 -6.96 -14.62
CA SER A 88 16.79 -7.42 -15.58
C SER A 88 18.16 -6.98 -15.06
N ILE A 89 19.18 -7.80 -15.25
CA ILE A 89 20.55 -7.42 -14.87
C ILE A 89 21.45 -7.39 -16.09
N THR A 90 22.56 -6.68 -15.99
CA THR A 90 23.67 -6.74 -16.95
C THR A 90 24.94 -6.82 -16.14
N ARG A 91 25.67 -7.92 -16.32
CA ARG A 91 26.94 -8.14 -15.64
C ARG A 91 28.02 -7.26 -16.27
N GLY A 92 28.86 -6.63 -15.45
CA GLY A 92 30.07 -5.95 -15.93
C GLY A 92 31.16 -6.94 -16.32
N GLU A 93 32.18 -6.45 -17.03
CA GLU A 93 33.31 -7.26 -17.49
C GLU A 93 34.25 -7.64 -16.35
N GLY A 94 34.38 -6.79 -15.32
CA GLY A 94 35.24 -7.03 -14.17
C GLY A 94 34.73 -8.12 -13.22
N VAL A 95 35.64 -8.94 -12.72
CA VAL A 95 35.39 -9.90 -11.62
C VAL A 95 36.05 -9.49 -10.31
N ALA A 96 35.49 -10.01 -9.21
CA ALA A 96 35.96 -9.82 -7.86
C ALA A 96 35.83 -11.13 -7.08
N PHE A 97 36.48 -11.19 -5.92
CA PHE A 97 36.54 -12.40 -5.10
C PHE A 97 35.84 -12.18 -3.74
N LEU A 98 35.06 -13.16 -3.30
CA LEU A 98 34.35 -13.16 -2.02
C LEU A 98 34.64 -14.42 -1.17
N PRO A 99 34.85 -14.28 0.15
CA PRO A 99 34.82 -13.05 0.93
C PRO A 99 36.00 -12.10 0.60
N ALA A 100 35.80 -10.79 0.81
CA ALA A 100 36.81 -9.76 0.52
C ALA A 100 38.04 -9.83 1.46
N GLU A 101 37.93 -10.58 2.56
CA GLU A 101 39.08 -11.05 3.32
C GLU A 101 39.76 -12.13 2.46
N GLU A 102 40.71 -11.68 1.64
CA GLU A 102 41.53 -12.50 0.74
C GLU A 102 41.90 -13.83 1.38
N VAL A 103 41.75 -14.94 0.64
CA VAL A 103 42.75 -16.00 0.79
C VAL A 103 44.05 -15.35 0.34
N ALA A 104 44.85 -14.92 1.31
CA ALA A 104 46.04 -14.11 1.08
C ALA A 104 46.88 -14.74 -0.04
N GLY A 105 47.24 -13.94 -1.04
CA GLY A 105 48.02 -14.38 -2.19
C GLY A 105 47.22 -14.83 -3.42
N VAL A 106 45.88 -14.88 -3.40
CA VAL A 106 45.08 -15.24 -4.58
C VAL A 106 44.59 -13.99 -5.32
N THR A 107 44.94 -13.87 -6.60
CA THR A 107 44.49 -12.79 -7.50
C THR A 107 43.82 -13.39 -8.74
N VAL A 108 42.72 -12.79 -9.18
CA VAL A 108 42.01 -13.17 -10.41
C VAL A 108 42.00 -11.96 -11.33
N ASP A 109 42.40 -12.14 -12.58
CA ASP A 109 42.36 -11.08 -13.58
C ASP A 109 40.93 -10.62 -13.85
N GLY A 110 40.74 -9.32 -14.04
CA GLY A 110 39.42 -8.71 -14.18
C GLY A 110 38.62 -9.23 -15.37
N ASN A 111 39.27 -9.71 -16.43
CA ASN A 111 38.64 -10.26 -17.63
C ASN A 111 38.32 -11.76 -17.54
N ALA A 112 38.63 -12.45 -16.42
CA ALA A 112 38.37 -13.87 -16.27
C ALA A 112 36.86 -14.18 -16.29
N ASP A 113 36.44 -15.11 -17.16
CA ASP A 113 35.06 -15.58 -17.25
C ASP A 113 34.78 -16.67 -16.20
N LEU A 114 34.82 -16.27 -14.93
CA LEU A 114 34.65 -17.15 -13.78
C LEU A 114 33.50 -16.68 -12.89
N ASN A 115 32.61 -17.63 -12.56
CA ASN A 115 31.38 -17.38 -11.82
C ASN A 115 31.09 -18.51 -10.84
N GLY A 116 31.48 -18.33 -9.57
CA GLY A 116 31.27 -19.32 -8.54
C GLY A 116 32.53 -19.70 -7.78
N GLU A 117 32.46 -20.80 -7.05
CA GLU A 117 33.53 -21.24 -6.16
C GLU A 117 34.75 -21.76 -6.94
N LEU A 118 35.94 -21.28 -6.57
CA LEU A 118 37.22 -21.83 -6.99
C LEU A 118 37.78 -22.71 -5.91
N ARG A 119 38.39 -23.83 -6.31
CA ARG A 119 39.06 -24.75 -5.39
C ARG A 119 40.43 -25.12 -5.94
N ILE A 120 41.37 -25.41 -5.05
CA ILE A 120 42.72 -25.85 -5.40
C ILE A 120 43.03 -27.21 -4.79
N ARG A 121 43.83 -27.99 -5.51
CA ARG A 121 44.39 -29.25 -5.04
C ARG A 121 45.85 -29.37 -5.44
N GLU A 122 46.67 -29.91 -4.55
CA GLU A 122 48.01 -30.37 -4.90
C GLU A 122 47.93 -31.75 -5.55
N VAL A 123 48.44 -31.87 -6.78
CA VAL A 123 48.41 -33.13 -7.55
C VAL A 123 49.70 -33.91 -7.33
N GLU A 124 50.83 -33.21 -7.46
CA GLU A 124 52.18 -33.70 -7.19
C GLU A 124 53.00 -32.52 -6.63
N ALA A 125 54.20 -32.78 -6.10
CA ALA A 125 55.07 -31.72 -5.59
C ALA A 125 55.27 -30.61 -6.65
N ASP A 126 55.04 -29.36 -6.25
CA ASP A 126 55.08 -28.16 -7.10
C ASP A 126 54.08 -28.14 -8.27
N LYS A 127 53.11 -29.06 -8.32
CA LYS A 127 52.07 -29.12 -9.35
C LYS A 127 50.66 -29.10 -8.75
N TYR A 128 49.90 -28.09 -9.13
CA TYR A 128 48.57 -27.82 -8.59
C TYR A 128 47.50 -27.90 -9.67
N ALA A 129 46.29 -28.27 -9.27
CA ALA A 129 45.08 -28.21 -10.09
C ALA A 129 44.13 -27.15 -9.53
N LEU A 130 43.73 -26.22 -10.37
CA LEU A 130 42.63 -25.29 -10.11
C LEU A 130 41.33 -25.92 -10.63
N ILE A 131 40.39 -26.15 -9.73
CA ILE A 131 39.05 -26.61 -10.06
C ILE A 131 38.17 -25.37 -10.26
N LEU A 132 37.66 -25.22 -11.47
CA LEU A 132 36.77 -24.13 -11.89
C LEU A 132 35.33 -24.36 -11.41
N PRO A 133 34.46 -23.32 -11.42
CA PRO A 133 33.09 -23.44 -10.95
C PRO A 133 32.23 -24.41 -11.76
N ASN A 134 32.60 -24.67 -13.02
CA ASN A 134 31.95 -25.64 -13.89
C ASN A 134 32.45 -27.08 -13.68
N GLY A 135 33.45 -27.29 -12.82
CA GLY A 135 34.07 -28.58 -12.53
C GLY A 135 35.27 -28.94 -13.42
N ASP A 136 35.64 -28.09 -14.37
CA ASP A 136 36.86 -28.28 -15.17
C ASP A 136 38.10 -28.08 -14.30
N GLU A 137 39.16 -28.83 -14.60
CA GLU A 137 40.42 -28.76 -13.89
C GLU A 137 41.52 -28.23 -14.80
N ILE A 138 42.27 -27.23 -14.31
CA ILE A 138 43.43 -26.66 -14.98
C ILE A 138 44.66 -26.93 -14.14
N GLU A 139 45.62 -27.66 -14.69
CA GLU A 139 46.88 -27.96 -14.01
C GLU A 139 47.97 -26.94 -14.37
N ALA A 140 48.71 -26.49 -13.36
CA ALA A 140 49.86 -25.62 -13.53
C ALA A 140 50.99 -26.04 -12.58
N VAL A 141 52.23 -25.74 -12.98
CA VAL A 141 53.44 -25.99 -12.19
C VAL A 141 53.86 -24.67 -11.55
N ALA A 142 54.16 -24.70 -10.26
CA ALA A 142 54.66 -23.54 -9.53
C ALA A 142 56.07 -23.16 -10.01
N ILE A 143 56.31 -21.85 -10.14
CA ILE A 143 57.61 -21.28 -10.46
C ILE A 143 58.03 -20.42 -9.26
N GLY A 144 58.88 -20.98 -8.40
CA GLY A 144 59.18 -20.37 -7.11
C GLY A 144 57.96 -20.43 -6.19
N ASP A 145 57.60 -19.30 -5.58
CA ASP A 145 56.45 -19.21 -4.67
C ASP A 145 55.14 -18.84 -5.39
N GLN A 146 55.08 -18.90 -6.73
CA GLN A 146 53.90 -18.51 -7.50
C GLN A 146 53.43 -19.61 -8.45
N VAL A 147 52.11 -19.78 -8.56
CA VAL A 147 51.47 -20.61 -9.58
C VAL A 147 50.43 -19.78 -10.34
N GLU A 148 50.50 -19.82 -11.67
CA GLU A 148 49.59 -19.11 -12.59
C GLU A 148 48.76 -20.12 -13.38
N PHE A 149 47.45 -19.96 -13.36
CA PHE A 149 46.50 -20.76 -14.16
C PHE A 149 45.91 -19.87 -15.25
N VAL A 150 46.04 -20.28 -16.52
CA VAL A 150 45.36 -19.61 -17.63
C VAL A 150 43.91 -20.08 -17.66
N VAL A 151 42.97 -19.16 -17.47
CA VAL A 151 41.54 -19.44 -17.35
C VAL A 151 40.76 -18.86 -18.54
N PRO A 152 39.50 -19.28 -18.77
CA PRO A 152 38.64 -18.66 -19.77
C PRO A 152 38.56 -17.15 -19.57
N SER A 153 38.62 -16.39 -20.67
CA SER A 153 38.53 -14.93 -20.69
C SER A 153 37.26 -14.47 -21.39
N THR A 154 36.73 -13.34 -20.94
CA THR A 154 35.61 -12.61 -21.56
C THR A 154 36.06 -11.73 -22.74
N ASP A 155 37.36 -11.50 -22.90
CA ASP A 155 37.94 -10.70 -23.97
C ASP A 155 38.96 -11.50 -24.81
N LEU A 156 39.70 -10.81 -25.68
CA LEU A 156 40.72 -11.43 -26.55
C LEU A 156 42.05 -11.67 -25.84
N ASP A 157 42.24 -11.09 -24.66
CA ASP A 157 43.46 -11.20 -23.87
C ASP A 157 43.36 -12.44 -22.95
N GLU A 158 44.51 -13.04 -22.64
CA GLU A 158 44.54 -14.15 -21.68
C GLU A 158 44.14 -13.65 -20.29
N ALA A 159 43.32 -14.43 -19.59
CA ALA A 159 42.97 -14.20 -18.20
C ALA A 159 43.68 -15.23 -17.32
N LYS A 160 44.16 -14.80 -16.15
CA LYS A 160 44.88 -15.65 -15.21
C LYS A 160 44.30 -15.63 -13.80
N VAL A 161 44.46 -16.76 -13.12
CA VAL A 161 44.39 -16.84 -11.66
C VAL A 161 45.81 -17.04 -11.16
N THR A 162 46.29 -16.11 -10.34
CA THR A 162 47.63 -16.13 -9.76
C THR A 162 47.53 -16.42 -8.27
N ILE A 163 48.33 -17.38 -7.80
CA ILE A 163 48.38 -17.75 -6.38
C ILE A 163 49.82 -17.61 -5.90
N ASP A 164 50.02 -16.76 -4.91
CA ASP A 164 51.26 -16.60 -4.14
C ASP A 164 51.25 -17.55 -2.94
N LEU A 165 51.98 -18.66 -3.09
CA LEU A 165 52.13 -19.73 -2.10
C LEU A 165 52.88 -19.26 -0.84
N SER A 166 53.63 -18.15 -0.90
CA SER A 166 54.29 -17.59 0.30
C SER A 166 53.30 -16.90 1.23
N GLN A 167 52.18 -16.42 0.69
CA GLN A 167 51.10 -15.78 1.42
C GLN A 167 49.96 -16.75 1.72
N ALA A 168 49.76 -17.73 0.83
CA ALA A 168 48.69 -18.70 0.94
C ALA A 168 49.12 -19.89 1.81
N ASN A 169 48.67 -19.93 3.06
CA ASN A 169 48.95 -21.02 3.99
C ASN A 169 48.00 -22.21 3.78
N PHE A 170 48.10 -22.86 2.62
CA PHE A 170 47.31 -24.04 2.29
C PHE A 170 47.83 -25.29 3.00
N ASP A 171 46.94 -26.02 3.66
CA ASP A 171 47.22 -27.35 4.21
C ASP A 171 46.48 -28.41 3.39
N PHE A 172 47.23 -29.10 2.53
CA PHE A 172 46.71 -30.15 1.66
C PHE A 172 46.69 -31.53 2.34
N GLU A 173 47.14 -31.67 3.60
CA GLU A 173 47.17 -32.97 4.27
C GLU A 173 45.76 -33.51 4.54
N GLY A 174 45.40 -34.61 3.86
CA GLY A 174 44.14 -35.33 4.09
C GLY A 174 42.88 -34.62 3.57
N VAL A 175 43.03 -33.53 2.81
CA VAL A 175 41.93 -32.80 2.15
C VAL A 175 42.03 -33.00 0.64
N SER A 176 40.90 -33.27 -0.03
CA SER A 176 40.91 -33.45 -1.49
C SER A 176 41.07 -32.13 -2.24
N ASP A 177 40.27 -31.10 -1.89
CA ASP A 177 40.39 -29.78 -2.51
C ASP A 177 40.03 -28.68 -1.50
N ILE A 178 40.83 -27.62 -1.47
CA ILE A 178 40.68 -26.46 -0.60
C ILE A 178 39.86 -25.39 -1.34
N SER A 179 38.83 -24.85 -0.69
CA SER A 179 38.09 -23.71 -1.24
C SER A 179 38.95 -22.45 -1.20
N LEU A 180 39.13 -21.83 -2.36
CA LEU A 180 39.75 -20.52 -2.45
C LEU A 180 38.73 -19.45 -2.10
N GLY A 181 37.45 -19.64 -2.39
CA GLY A 181 36.41 -18.61 -2.30
C GLY A 181 35.58 -18.51 -3.58
N THR A 182 34.71 -17.51 -3.68
CA THR A 182 33.75 -17.35 -4.78
C THR A 182 34.12 -16.17 -5.67
N VAL A 183 34.32 -16.41 -6.95
CA VAL A 183 34.45 -15.36 -7.97
C VAL A 183 33.06 -14.83 -8.32
N VAL A 184 32.89 -13.53 -8.24
CA VAL A 184 31.66 -12.78 -8.51
C VAL A 184 31.93 -11.62 -9.47
N ALA A 185 30.89 -10.99 -9.99
CA ALA A 185 31.03 -9.74 -10.71
C ALA A 185 31.56 -8.66 -9.78
N ASP A 186 32.44 -7.80 -10.26
CA ASP A 186 32.78 -6.57 -9.55
C ASP A 186 31.60 -5.60 -9.53
N LYS A 187 30.84 -5.56 -10.63
CA LYS A 187 29.66 -4.71 -10.82
C LYS A 187 28.54 -5.42 -11.58
N ILE A 188 27.31 -5.22 -11.13
CA ILE A 188 26.10 -5.63 -11.86
C ILE A 188 25.18 -4.41 -11.99
N ASP A 189 24.84 -4.06 -13.22
CA ASP A 189 23.81 -3.05 -13.51
C ASP A 189 22.42 -3.69 -13.45
N ILE A 190 21.50 -3.02 -12.78
CA ILE A 190 20.15 -3.51 -12.48
C ILE A 190 19.16 -2.58 -13.16
N SER A 191 18.24 -3.14 -13.93
CA SER A 191 17.07 -2.46 -14.48
C SER A 191 15.81 -3.07 -13.86
N ILE A 192 14.92 -2.24 -13.33
CA ILE A 192 13.66 -2.67 -12.75
C ILE A 192 12.52 -1.97 -13.47
N THR A 193 11.50 -2.73 -13.86
CA THR A 193 10.21 -2.21 -14.26
C THR A 193 9.20 -2.56 -13.16
N THR A 194 8.53 -1.53 -12.64
CA THR A 194 7.37 -1.66 -11.76
C THR A 194 6.23 -0.80 -12.30
N TYR A 195 5.11 -0.69 -11.59
CA TYR A 195 3.97 0.11 -12.02
C TYR A 195 3.53 1.06 -10.91
N ASN A 196 2.91 2.18 -11.26
CA ASN A 196 2.25 3.03 -10.26
C ASN A 196 0.80 2.55 -9.99
N LYS A 197 0.12 3.17 -9.02
CA LYS A 197 -1.30 2.88 -8.75
C LYS A 197 -2.25 3.12 -9.95
N ALA A 198 -1.84 3.90 -10.94
CA ALA A 198 -2.60 4.13 -12.18
C ALA A 198 -2.32 3.07 -13.27
N GLY A 199 -1.40 2.13 -13.02
CA GLY A 199 -1.01 1.08 -13.97
C GLY A 199 0.04 1.52 -15.00
N GLU A 200 0.65 2.69 -14.84
CA GLU A 200 1.72 3.16 -15.72
C GLU A 200 3.06 2.55 -15.32
N ALA A 201 3.85 2.11 -16.30
CA ALA A 201 5.16 1.53 -16.07
C ALA A 201 6.17 2.58 -15.59
N VAL A 202 6.90 2.23 -14.53
CA VAL A 202 8.00 3.00 -13.95
C VAL A 202 9.28 2.18 -14.13
N ASN A 203 10.20 2.70 -14.94
CA ASN A 203 11.50 2.08 -15.17
C ASN A 203 12.56 2.73 -14.28
N LEU A 204 13.28 1.92 -13.53
CA LEU A 204 14.27 2.33 -12.56
C LEU A 204 15.58 1.62 -12.86
N THR A 205 16.70 2.26 -12.55
CA THR A 205 18.02 1.67 -12.70
C THR A 205 18.82 1.84 -11.42
N GLY A 206 19.74 0.92 -11.19
CA GLY A 206 20.70 0.97 -10.10
C GLY A 206 21.90 0.09 -10.43
N SER A 207 22.92 0.15 -9.59
CA SER A 207 24.11 -0.70 -9.74
C SER A 207 24.44 -1.32 -8.41
N TRP A 208 24.72 -2.61 -8.44
CA TRP A 208 25.31 -3.37 -7.35
C TRP A 208 26.82 -3.48 -7.60
N THR A 209 27.62 -3.43 -6.53
CA THR A 209 29.06 -3.71 -6.56
C THR A 209 29.40 -4.79 -5.52
N LYS A 210 30.56 -5.43 -5.64
CA LYS A 210 30.99 -6.51 -4.73
C LYS A 210 30.85 -6.19 -3.23
N ASP A 211 31.02 -4.92 -2.85
CA ASP A 211 30.99 -4.45 -1.46
C ASP A 211 29.57 -4.08 -0.99
N SER A 212 28.60 -4.10 -1.90
CA SER A 212 27.22 -3.72 -1.62
C SER A 212 26.45 -4.90 -1.03
N THR A 213 25.92 -4.75 0.17
CA THR A 213 24.92 -5.66 0.73
C THR A 213 23.50 -5.21 0.44
N SER A 214 23.32 -3.95 0.05
CA SER A 214 22.05 -3.36 -0.34
C SER A 214 22.19 -2.34 -1.46
N VAL A 215 21.13 -2.17 -2.25
CA VAL A 215 21.03 -1.16 -3.31
C VAL A 215 19.69 -0.46 -3.19
N LYS A 216 19.72 0.87 -3.19
CA LYS A 216 18.52 1.70 -3.26
C LYS A 216 18.21 2.05 -4.72
N ILE A 217 17.01 1.75 -5.18
CA ILE A 217 16.53 1.97 -6.55
C ILE A 217 15.18 2.67 -6.47
N GLY A 218 15.16 3.99 -6.71
CA GLY A 218 13.98 4.82 -6.47
C GLY A 218 13.51 4.76 -5.01
N ASP A 219 12.25 4.43 -4.79
CA ASP A 219 11.64 4.22 -3.48
C ASP A 219 11.89 2.83 -2.88
N MET A 220 12.61 1.96 -3.61
CA MET A 220 12.88 0.59 -3.20
C MET A 220 14.27 0.45 -2.60
N THR A 221 14.39 -0.34 -1.53
CA THR A 221 15.69 -0.80 -1.02
C THR A 221 15.72 -2.31 -1.08
N LEU A 222 16.68 -2.84 -1.83
CA LEU A 222 16.90 -4.27 -2.02
C LEU A 222 18.15 -4.70 -1.26
N GLU A 223 18.06 -5.78 -0.50
CA GLU A 223 19.21 -6.38 0.18
C GLU A 223 19.52 -7.74 -0.44
N PHE A 224 20.79 -7.98 -0.71
CA PHE A 224 21.26 -9.13 -1.48
C PHE A 224 22.18 -10.01 -0.64
N ASP A 225 22.24 -11.29 -1.01
CA ASP A 225 23.38 -12.13 -0.69
C ASP A 225 24.47 -11.86 -1.74
N PRO A 226 25.61 -11.24 -1.38
CA PRO A 226 26.58 -10.74 -2.35
C PRO A 226 27.24 -11.87 -3.15
N ALA A 227 27.50 -13.02 -2.52
CA ALA A 227 28.05 -14.18 -3.22
C ALA A 227 27.04 -14.72 -4.23
N ARG A 228 25.79 -14.97 -3.81
CA ARG A 228 24.77 -15.54 -4.70
C ARG A 228 24.31 -14.61 -5.81
N PHE A 229 24.22 -13.31 -5.53
CA PHE A 229 23.82 -12.32 -6.53
C PHE A 229 24.97 -12.04 -7.50
N GLY A 230 26.19 -11.93 -6.98
CA GLY A 230 27.39 -11.68 -7.76
C GLY A 230 27.79 -12.81 -8.71
N THR A 231 27.35 -14.05 -8.47
CA THR A 231 27.56 -15.19 -9.39
C THR A 231 26.50 -15.31 -10.48
N LEU A 232 25.44 -14.48 -10.47
CA LEU A 232 24.37 -14.60 -11.48
C LEU A 232 24.89 -14.21 -12.86
N ALA A 233 24.49 -15.01 -13.86
CA ALA A 233 24.64 -14.66 -15.26
C ALA A 233 23.55 -13.65 -15.67
N THR A 234 23.83 -12.88 -16.71
CA THR A 234 22.88 -11.93 -17.31
C THR A 234 21.53 -12.60 -17.60
N ASP A 235 21.54 -13.82 -18.14
CA ASP A 235 20.34 -14.57 -18.52
C ASP A 235 19.53 -15.10 -17.33
N ASP A 236 20.13 -15.29 -16.16
CA ASP A 236 19.44 -15.81 -14.95
C ASP A 236 18.35 -14.88 -14.43
N VAL A 237 18.42 -13.59 -14.79
CA VAL A 237 17.51 -12.56 -14.28
C VAL A 237 16.92 -11.70 -15.39
N GLN A 238 16.97 -12.09 -16.66
CA GLN A 238 16.31 -11.29 -17.71
C GLN A 238 14.79 -11.29 -17.56
N ASN A 239 14.20 -10.09 -17.46
CA ASN A 239 12.77 -9.86 -17.35
C ASN A 239 12.09 -10.75 -16.27
N ARG A 240 12.78 -10.97 -15.15
CA ARG A 240 12.33 -11.88 -14.09
C ARG A 240 11.52 -11.15 -13.04
N ILE A 241 10.36 -11.69 -12.68
CA ILE A 241 9.56 -11.20 -11.55
C ILE A 241 10.29 -11.54 -10.24
N ILE A 242 10.66 -10.51 -9.48
CA ILE A 242 11.34 -10.65 -8.18
C ILE A 242 10.40 -10.48 -6.99
N GLY A 243 9.20 -9.95 -7.25
CA GLY A 243 8.15 -9.79 -6.26
C GLY A 243 7.01 -8.94 -6.80
N ALA A 244 6.08 -8.60 -5.92
CA ALA A 244 5.01 -7.65 -6.22
C ALA A 244 4.93 -6.60 -5.11
N ALA A 245 4.82 -5.33 -5.49
CA ALA A 245 4.51 -4.22 -4.62
C ALA A 245 3.00 -4.13 -4.41
N GLY A 246 2.59 -3.87 -3.17
CA GLY A 246 1.19 -3.66 -2.85
C GLY A 246 0.98 -3.08 -1.46
N PRO A 247 -0.26 -2.71 -1.12
CA PRO A 247 -0.58 -2.24 0.22
C PRO A 247 -0.27 -3.36 1.23
N GLY A 248 0.37 -2.98 2.34
CA GLY A 248 0.52 -3.88 3.49
C GLY A 248 -0.84 -4.25 4.09
N PRO A 249 -0.87 -5.18 5.06
CA PRO A 249 -2.10 -5.58 5.73
C PRO A 249 -2.80 -4.36 6.33
N GLY A 250 -4.05 -4.14 5.90
CA GLY A 250 -4.84 -3.01 6.34
C GLY A 250 -5.27 -3.12 7.80
N LYS A 251 -5.51 -1.97 8.43
CA LYS A 251 -6.01 -1.88 9.82
C LYS A 251 -7.35 -1.15 9.84
N ALA A 252 -8.31 -1.70 10.58
CA ALA A 252 -9.55 -0.99 10.85
C ALA A 252 -9.26 0.25 11.72
N GLU A 253 -9.66 1.41 11.21
CA GLU A 253 -9.52 2.70 11.87
C GLU A 253 -10.88 3.41 11.92
N LYS A 254 -11.13 4.05 13.05
CA LYS A 254 -12.24 4.99 13.20
C LYS A 254 -11.84 6.33 12.59
N ILE A 255 -12.45 6.69 11.47
CA ILE A 255 -12.09 7.89 10.71
C ILE A 255 -12.96 9.10 11.07
N ALA A 256 -14.21 8.87 11.49
CA ALA A 256 -15.15 9.94 11.85
C ALA A 256 -16.29 9.41 12.72
N ASN A 257 -17.05 10.32 13.32
CA ASN A 257 -18.28 9.97 14.03
C ASN A 257 -19.38 10.97 13.68
N LEU A 258 -20.51 10.45 13.19
CA LEU A 258 -21.66 11.27 12.85
C LEU A 258 -22.32 11.84 14.11
N SER A 259 -22.65 13.12 14.06
CA SER A 259 -23.47 13.77 15.08
C SER A 259 -24.95 13.77 14.69
N ILE A 260 -25.85 13.59 15.66
CA ILE A 260 -27.28 13.85 15.50
C ILE A 260 -27.66 15.04 16.37
N ALA A 261 -28.46 15.95 15.81
CA ALA A 261 -29.09 17.04 16.55
C ALA A 261 -30.50 16.63 16.98
N LYS A 262 -30.82 16.86 18.25
CA LYS A 262 -32.14 16.69 18.84
C LYS A 262 -32.67 18.05 19.26
N PHE A 263 -33.93 18.33 18.93
CA PHE A 263 -34.62 19.55 19.36
C PHE A 263 -35.64 19.21 20.44
N ILE A 264 -35.87 20.15 21.36
CA ILE A 264 -36.87 19.98 22.42
C ILE A 264 -38.27 19.94 21.82
N ASN A 265 -38.53 20.78 20.81
CA ASN A 265 -39.80 20.83 20.09
C ASN A 265 -39.58 20.70 18.57
N PRO A 266 -39.64 19.47 18.01
CA PRO A 266 -39.46 19.25 16.58
C PRO A 266 -40.49 19.97 15.70
N ASP A 267 -41.74 20.09 16.16
CA ASP A 267 -42.82 20.79 15.43
C ASP A 267 -42.60 22.31 15.34
N GLY A 268 -41.69 22.84 16.15
CA GLY A 268 -41.26 24.23 16.09
C GLY A 268 -40.23 24.52 15.00
N LEU A 269 -39.70 23.50 14.30
CA LEU A 269 -38.73 23.70 13.22
C LEU A 269 -39.40 24.31 11.98
N SER A 270 -38.67 25.14 11.25
CA SER A 270 -39.12 25.70 9.97
C SER A 270 -38.63 24.82 8.83
N GLN A 271 -39.52 24.41 7.93
CA GLN A 271 -39.16 23.64 6.74
C GLN A 271 -38.62 24.57 5.64
N GLU A 272 -37.40 24.31 5.16
CA GLU A 272 -36.74 25.09 4.09
C GLU A 272 -36.80 24.40 2.72
N GLY A 273 -37.63 23.36 2.58
CA GLY A 273 -37.77 22.56 1.35
C GLY A 273 -36.84 21.35 1.31
N ASP A 274 -37.07 20.45 0.34
CA ASP A 274 -36.31 19.21 0.11
C ASP A 274 -36.09 18.31 1.34
N GLY A 275 -36.97 18.42 2.34
CA GLY A 275 -36.85 17.69 3.62
C GLY A 275 -35.85 18.31 4.61
N TYR A 276 -35.29 19.49 4.31
CA TYR A 276 -34.46 20.24 5.23
C TYR A 276 -35.29 21.09 6.20
N TRP A 277 -34.78 21.20 7.42
CA TRP A 277 -35.39 21.91 8.53
C TRP A 277 -34.37 22.84 9.18
N VAL A 278 -34.83 23.99 9.64
CA VAL A 278 -34.03 25.02 10.31
C VAL A 278 -34.58 25.32 11.70
N GLU A 279 -33.66 25.55 12.63
CA GLU A 279 -33.94 25.94 14.01
C GLU A 279 -34.71 27.25 14.09
N THR A 280 -35.71 27.31 14.96
CA THR A 280 -36.44 28.53 15.30
C THR A 280 -36.42 28.76 16.81
N VAL A 281 -36.85 29.95 17.23
CA VAL A 281 -37.01 30.25 18.67
C VAL A 281 -37.97 29.26 19.35
N ASN A 282 -38.97 28.73 18.63
CA ASN A 282 -39.97 27.81 19.17
C ASN A 282 -39.52 26.34 19.18
N SER A 283 -38.49 25.95 18.40
CA SER A 283 -37.93 24.60 18.44
C SER A 283 -37.02 24.37 19.66
N GLY A 284 -36.50 25.47 20.22
CA GLY A 284 -35.38 25.45 21.16
C GLY A 284 -34.05 25.20 20.44
N GLY A 285 -32.97 25.27 21.21
CA GLY A 285 -31.61 25.03 20.72
C GLY A 285 -31.37 23.58 20.32
N ALA A 286 -30.53 23.37 19.30
CA ALA A 286 -30.04 22.05 18.93
C ALA A 286 -29.21 21.41 20.05
N VAL A 287 -29.62 20.25 20.53
CA VAL A 287 -28.84 19.39 21.45
C VAL A 287 -28.14 18.33 20.63
N ILE A 288 -26.83 18.44 20.48
CA ILE A 288 -26.06 17.50 19.66
C ILE A 288 -25.53 16.36 20.53
N THR A 289 -25.66 15.14 20.03
CA THR A 289 -25.15 13.94 20.70
C THR A 289 -24.77 12.87 19.68
N ALA A 290 -24.11 11.82 20.16
CA ALA A 290 -23.85 10.63 19.36
C ALA A 290 -25.14 9.81 19.21
N PRO A 291 -25.39 9.20 18.03
CA PRO A 291 -26.54 8.32 17.83
C PRO A 291 -26.67 7.25 18.92
N GLY A 292 -27.88 7.02 19.40
CA GLY A 292 -28.18 6.06 20.47
C GLY A 292 -27.88 6.55 21.88
N ARG A 293 -27.50 7.82 22.09
CA ARG A 293 -27.29 8.46 23.41
C ARG A 293 -28.30 9.59 23.67
N GLU A 294 -28.47 9.97 24.93
CA GLU A 294 -29.36 11.08 25.36
C GLU A 294 -30.78 11.02 24.76
N GLY A 295 -31.30 9.81 24.60
CA GLY A 295 -32.62 9.53 24.04
C GLY A 295 -32.75 9.84 22.54
N THR A 296 -31.64 9.77 21.79
CA THR A 296 -31.66 9.70 20.32
C THR A 296 -31.75 8.24 19.85
N GLY A 297 -32.26 8.04 18.63
CA GLY A 297 -32.27 6.74 17.97
C GLY A 297 -30.87 6.30 17.53
N ALA A 298 -30.70 5.00 17.27
CA ALA A 298 -29.49 4.45 16.66
C ALA A 298 -29.57 4.55 15.12
N LEU A 299 -28.41 4.61 14.46
CA LEU A 299 -28.36 4.55 13.00
C LEU A 299 -28.48 3.12 12.48
N LEU A 300 -29.11 2.98 11.33
CA LEU A 300 -29.16 1.74 10.57
C LEU A 300 -28.51 1.95 9.20
N SER A 301 -27.28 1.45 9.05
CA SER A 301 -26.54 1.57 7.79
C SER A 301 -27.23 0.82 6.66
N GLY A 302 -27.23 1.39 5.46
CA GLY A 302 -27.82 0.79 4.26
C GLY A 302 -29.36 0.80 4.22
N SER A 303 -30.01 1.54 5.12
CA SER A 303 -31.46 1.70 5.15
C SER A 303 -31.85 3.15 4.86
N LEU A 304 -33.01 3.33 4.23
CA LEU A 304 -33.59 4.64 3.94
C LEU A 304 -34.91 4.80 4.70
N GLU A 305 -35.08 5.93 5.38
CA GLU A 305 -36.33 6.24 6.07
C GLU A 305 -37.44 6.52 5.06
N MET A 306 -38.56 5.81 5.19
CA MET A 306 -39.74 6.01 4.34
C MET A 306 -40.65 7.10 4.93
N SER A 307 -41.47 7.70 4.07
CA SER A 307 -42.51 8.62 4.51
C SER A 307 -43.47 7.93 5.47
N ASN A 308 -43.89 8.65 6.51
CA ASN A 308 -44.92 8.22 7.45
C ASN A 308 -46.36 8.39 6.91
N VAL A 309 -46.52 8.80 5.64
CA VAL A 309 -47.82 9.08 5.03
C VAL A 309 -48.59 7.80 4.68
N ASP A 310 -49.82 7.69 5.17
CA ASP A 310 -50.77 6.64 4.77
C ASP A 310 -51.70 7.15 3.66
N LEU A 311 -51.48 6.66 2.44
CA LEU A 311 -52.23 7.07 1.25
C LEU A 311 -53.74 6.88 1.40
N ALA A 312 -54.22 5.81 2.06
CA ALA A 312 -55.66 5.56 2.16
C ALA A 312 -56.36 6.62 3.03
N ARG A 313 -55.69 7.07 4.09
CA ARG A 313 -56.17 8.13 4.98
C ARG A 313 -56.17 9.47 4.26
N GLU A 314 -55.08 9.83 3.61
CA GLU A 314 -54.95 11.09 2.87
C GLU A 314 -55.99 11.20 1.73
N PHE A 315 -56.29 10.12 1.02
CA PHE A 315 -57.36 10.11 0.03
C PHE A 315 -58.75 10.34 0.63
N THR A 316 -59.01 9.76 1.81
CA THR A 316 -60.29 9.94 2.50
C THR A 316 -60.45 11.39 2.99
N GLU A 317 -59.39 11.98 3.56
CA GLU A 317 -59.39 13.38 3.98
C GLU A 317 -59.58 14.33 2.79
N MET A 318 -58.96 14.05 1.64
CA MET A 318 -59.20 14.80 0.40
C MET A 318 -60.66 14.70 -0.05
N ILE A 319 -61.29 13.52 0.00
CA ILE A 319 -62.71 13.34 -0.35
C ILE A 319 -63.59 14.14 0.62
N ILE A 320 -63.30 14.13 1.93
CA ILE A 320 -64.04 14.90 2.93
C ILE A 320 -63.93 16.40 2.64
N ALA A 321 -62.72 16.91 2.38
CA ALA A 321 -62.49 18.30 2.04
C ALA A 321 -63.24 18.70 0.76
N GLN A 322 -63.22 17.86 -0.28
CA GLN A 322 -63.96 18.08 -1.52
C GLN A 322 -65.47 18.08 -1.32
N ARG A 323 -66.01 17.17 -0.51
CA ARG A 323 -67.44 17.13 -0.17
C ARG A 323 -67.85 18.34 0.67
N GLY A 324 -67.01 18.76 1.61
CA GLY A 324 -67.20 19.98 2.39
C GLY A 324 -67.23 21.23 1.49
N PHE A 325 -66.29 21.33 0.54
CA PHE A 325 -66.28 22.41 -0.45
C PHE A 325 -67.55 22.39 -1.32
N GLN A 326 -67.97 21.22 -1.83
CA GLN A 326 -69.21 21.08 -2.60
C GLN A 326 -70.44 21.49 -1.79
N ALA A 327 -70.51 21.14 -0.50
CA ALA A 327 -71.59 21.53 0.39
C ALA A 327 -71.61 23.05 0.62
N ASN A 328 -70.45 23.67 0.87
CA ASN A 328 -70.31 25.12 1.01
C ASN A 328 -70.74 25.85 -0.26
N THR A 329 -70.34 25.36 -1.45
CA THR A 329 -70.77 25.95 -2.73
C THR A 329 -72.28 25.84 -2.95
N ARG A 330 -72.89 24.70 -2.62
CA ARG A 330 -74.36 24.56 -2.70
C ARG A 330 -75.07 25.51 -1.74
N MET A 331 -74.55 25.70 -0.53
CA MET A 331 -75.10 26.65 0.43
C MET A 331 -75.10 28.08 -0.13
N ILE A 332 -74.04 28.48 -0.84
CA ILE A 332 -73.96 29.78 -1.52
C ILE A 332 -75.02 29.87 -2.63
N THR A 333 -75.11 28.88 -3.52
CA THR A 333 -76.10 28.89 -4.62
C THR A 333 -77.53 28.99 -4.11
N VAL A 334 -77.88 28.23 -3.07
CA VAL A 334 -79.21 28.29 -2.46
C VAL A 334 -79.45 29.66 -1.82
N SER A 335 -78.43 30.25 -1.18
CA SER A 335 -78.52 31.61 -0.63
C SER A 335 -78.74 32.65 -1.73
N ASP A 336 -78.05 32.55 -2.87
CA ASP A 336 -78.20 33.43 -4.02
C ASP A 336 -79.59 33.29 -4.67
N GLU A 337 -80.13 32.08 -4.74
CA GLU A 337 -81.47 31.81 -5.27
C GLU A 337 -82.54 32.46 -4.38
N VAL A 338 -82.45 32.29 -3.06
CA VAL A 338 -83.35 32.95 -2.10
C VAL A 338 -83.23 34.47 -2.18
N LEU A 339 -82.02 35.02 -2.31
CA LEU A 339 -81.82 36.46 -2.49
C LEU A 339 -82.47 36.98 -3.78
N SER A 340 -82.33 36.25 -4.89
CA SER A 340 -82.99 36.59 -6.16
C SER A 340 -84.51 36.59 -6.02
N GLU A 341 -85.08 35.57 -5.36
CA GLU A 341 -86.52 35.49 -5.10
C GLU A 341 -87.03 36.67 -4.26
N LEU A 342 -86.31 37.03 -3.18
CA LEU A 342 -86.62 38.19 -2.35
C LEU A 342 -86.59 39.52 -3.12
N VAL A 343 -85.61 39.72 -4.00
CA VAL A 343 -85.52 40.93 -4.84
C VAL A 343 -86.70 41.00 -5.81
N ASN A 344 -87.12 39.87 -6.36
CA ASN A 344 -88.22 39.79 -7.32
C ASN A 344 -89.60 39.96 -6.65
N MET A 345 -89.75 39.67 -5.35
CA MET A 345 -90.99 39.96 -4.61
C MET A 345 -91.24 41.45 -4.32
N LYS A 346 -90.23 42.32 -4.44
CA LYS A 346 -90.38 43.76 -4.20
C LYS A 346 -91.08 44.50 -5.35
N ARG A 347 -91.40 43.83 -6.46
CA ARG A 347 -92.12 44.41 -7.60
C ARG A 347 -93.63 44.26 -7.46
#